data_AF-K1T0E5-F1
#
_entry.id   AF-K1T0E5-F1
#
_cell.length_a   1.000
_cell.length_b   1.000
_cell.length_c   1.000
_cell.angle_alpha   90.00
_cell.angle_beta   90.00
_cell.angle_gamma   90.00
#
_symmetry.space_group_name_H-M   'P 1'
#
loop_
_entity.id
_entity.type
_entity.pdbx_description
1 polymer ?
#
loop_
_entity_poly.entity_id
_entity_poly.type
_entity_poly.pdbx_seq_one_letter_code
_entity_poly.pdbx_strand_id
1 'polypeptide(L)'
;MKTNKLMDEIRKSTPADTNKQVDLCVAIANRVFELLQERNMKQRDFAKALGKTETEVSRWLSGTHNLTLATIAKMATVLGDDIITTT
;
A
#
# COMPACT_ATOMS: atom_id res chain seq x y z
N MET A 1 13.04 -0.94 14.98
CA MET A 1 14.13 -0.83 13.98
C MET A 1 15.13 0.22 14.47
N LYS A 2 16.44 -0.01 14.33
CA LYS A 2 17.45 1.01 14.67
C LYS A 2 17.35 2.15 13.65
N THR A 3 16.94 3.34 14.08
CA THR A 3 16.97 4.55 13.26
C THR A 3 18.43 4.92 13.00
N ASN A 4 18.85 4.82 11.74
CA ASN A 4 20.16 5.26 11.31
C ASN A 4 20.12 6.78 11.17
N LYS A 5 21.04 7.53 11.81
CA LYS A 5 21.08 8.99 11.80
C LYS A 5 20.98 9.58 10.39
N LEU A 6 21.55 8.90 9.40
CA LEU A 6 21.48 9.28 7.99
C LEU A 6 20.03 9.31 7.45
N MET A 7 19.21 8.34 7.83
CA MET A 7 17.80 8.28 7.42
C MET A 7 16.96 9.39 8.06
N ASP A 8 17.25 9.72 9.32
CA ASP A 8 16.54 10.79 10.03
C ASP A 8 16.86 12.18 9.43
N GLU A 9 18.10 12.40 8.98
CA GLU A 9 18.48 13.64 8.30
C GLU A 9 17.83 13.78 6.92
N ILE A 10 17.79 12.71 6.13
CA ILE A 10 17.08 12.70 4.83
C ILE A 10 15.59 12.99 5.01
N ARG A 11 14.97 12.41 6.06
CA ARG A 11 13.55 12.64 6.34
C ARG A 11 13.27 14.10 6.73
N LYS A 12 14.20 14.77 7.41
CA LYS A 12 14.10 16.19 7.79
C LYS A 12 14.25 17.15 6.60
N SER A 13 15.02 16.80 5.58
CA SER A 13 15.19 17.63 4.37
C SER A 13 14.12 17.36 3.31
N THR A 14 13.41 16.24 3.40
CA THR A 14 12.32 15.88 2.49
C THR A 14 11.06 16.71 2.79
N PRO A 15 10.37 17.23 1.76
CA PRO A 15 9.08 17.93 1.93
C PRO A 15 8.07 17.11 2.75
N ALA A 16 7.35 17.79 3.65
CA ALA A 16 6.45 17.14 4.61
C ALA A 16 5.31 16.37 3.93
N ASP A 17 4.81 16.88 2.81
CA ASP A 17 3.81 16.25 1.95
C ASP A 17 4.33 14.95 1.31
N THR A 18 5.59 14.93 0.85
CA THR A 18 6.22 13.73 0.29
C THR A 18 6.34 12.63 1.35
N ASN A 19 6.83 12.98 2.55
CA ASN A 19 6.87 12.04 3.67
C ASN A 19 5.48 11.50 4.01
N LYS A 20 4.47 12.39 4.07
CA LYS A 20 3.10 12.00 4.38
C LYS A 20 2.52 11.09 3.31
N GLN A 21 2.80 11.35 2.03
CA GLN A 21 2.36 10.50 0.92
C GLN A 21 2.94 9.10 1.02
N VAL A 22 4.24 8.96 1.32
CA VAL A 22 4.87 7.65 1.52
C VAL A 22 4.26 6.93 2.72
N ASP A 23 4.07 7.62 3.84
CA ASP A 23 3.44 7.04 5.03
C ASP A 23 2.03 6.51 4.72
N LEU A 24 1.24 7.25 3.93
CA LEU A 24 -0.08 6.81 3.47
C LEU A 24 -0.01 5.61 2.53
N CYS A 25 0.92 5.61 1.57
CA CYS A 25 1.10 4.48 0.65
C CYS A 25 1.49 3.20 1.40
N VAL A 26 2.37 3.30 2.39
CA VAL A 26 2.76 2.18 3.26
C VAL A 26 1.58 1.69 4.09
N ALA A 27 0.80 2.60 4.70
CA ALA A 27 -0.38 2.22 5.48
C ALA A 27 -1.41 1.46 4.63
N ILE A 28 -1.67 1.94 3.41
CA ILE A 28 -2.56 1.28 2.44
C ILE A 28 -2.04 -0.11 2.08
N ALA A 29 -0.74 -0.23 1.76
CA ALA A 29 -0.14 -1.51 1.40
C ALA A 29 -0.23 -2.54 2.56
N ASN A 30 0.02 -2.09 3.79
CA ASN A 30 -0.10 -2.93 4.99
C ASN A 30 -1.54 -3.39 5.19
N ARG A 31 -2.53 -2.49 5.06
CA ARG A 31 -3.94 -2.87 5.18
C ARG A 31 -4.34 -3.90 4.13
N VAL A 32 -3.89 -3.74 2.88
CA VAL A 32 -4.12 -4.75 1.85
C VAL A 32 -3.48 -6.09 2.21
N PHE A 33 -2.26 -6.09 2.76
CA PHE A 33 -1.59 -7.32 3.19
C PHE A 33 -2.37 -8.05 4.30
N GLU A 34 -2.86 -7.31 5.31
CA GLU A 34 -3.71 -7.85 6.37
C GLU A 34 -4.97 -8.50 5.78
N LEU A 35 -5.68 -7.79 4.90
CA LEU A 35 -6.89 -8.29 4.24
C LEU A 35 -6.64 -9.55 3.41
N LEU A 36 -5.48 -9.66 2.76
CA LEU A 36 -5.07 -10.86 2.04
C LEU A 36 -4.85 -12.04 2.99
N GLN A 37 -4.20 -11.81 4.13
CA GLN A 37 -3.97 -12.85 5.14
C GLN A 37 -5.28 -13.35 5.75
N GLU A 38 -6.18 -12.44 6.15
CA GLU A 38 -7.51 -12.76 6.68
C GLU A 38 -8.32 -13.66 5.73
N ARG A 39 -8.12 -13.49 4.41
CA ARG A 39 -8.82 -14.24 3.37
C ARG A 39 -8.06 -15.46 2.86
N ASN A 40 -6.90 -15.76 3.44
CA ASN A 40 -5.99 -16.81 2.97
C ASN A 40 -5.67 -16.68 1.45
N MET A 41 -5.57 -15.44 0.96
CA MET A 41 -5.37 -15.11 -0.44
C MET A 41 -3.91 -14.76 -0.69
N LYS A 42 -3.27 -15.39 -1.68
CA LYS A 42 -1.90 -15.01 -2.08
C LYS A 42 -1.96 -13.78 -3.00
N GLN A 43 -0.85 -13.05 -3.06
CA GLN A 43 -0.71 -11.91 -3.96
C GLN A 43 -0.99 -12.26 -5.43
N ARG A 44 -0.63 -13.49 -5.85
CA ARG A 44 -0.97 -14.02 -7.17
C ARG A 44 -2.48 -14.11 -7.42
N ASP A 45 -3.21 -14.59 -6.43
CA ASP A 45 -4.65 -14.79 -6.55
C ASP A 45 -5.37 -13.43 -6.55
N PHE A 46 -4.87 -12.49 -5.76
CA PHE A 46 -5.30 -11.10 -5.78
C PHE A 46 -5.03 -10.41 -7.12
N ALA A 47 -3.84 -10.59 -7.70
CA ALA A 47 -3.51 -10.05 -9.02
C ALA A 47 -4.44 -10.59 -10.10
N LYS A 48 -4.74 -11.90 -10.07
CA LYS A 48 -5.73 -12.51 -10.96
C LYS A 48 -7.13 -11.91 -10.77
N ALA A 49 -7.58 -11.74 -9.53
CA ALA A 49 -8.89 -11.15 -9.23
C ALA A 49 -9.01 -9.69 -9.69
N LEU A 50 -7.91 -8.94 -9.69
CA LEU A 50 -7.83 -7.57 -10.22
C LEU A 50 -7.70 -7.51 -11.76
N GLY A 51 -7.45 -8.64 -12.43
CA GLY A 51 -7.11 -8.67 -13.85
C GLY A 51 -5.75 -8.02 -14.15
N LYS A 52 -4.80 -8.12 -13.21
CA LYS A 52 -3.48 -7.47 -13.25
C LYS A 52 -2.34 -8.48 -13.12
N THR A 53 -1.12 -8.03 -13.42
CA THR A 53 0.08 -8.85 -13.24
C THR A 53 0.55 -8.84 -11.79
N GLU A 54 1.18 -9.94 -11.35
CA GLU A 54 1.79 -10.01 -10.01
C GLU A 54 2.82 -8.91 -9.79
N THR A 55 3.58 -8.55 -10.84
CA THR A 55 4.57 -7.47 -10.80
C THR A 55 3.95 -6.09 -10.58
N GLU A 56 2.78 -5.82 -11.18
CA GLU A 56 2.05 -4.56 -10.99
C GLU A 56 1.50 -4.46 -9.57
N VAL A 57 0.90 -5.54 -9.07
CA VAL A 57 0.41 -5.61 -7.68
C VAL A 57 1.57 -5.52 -6.68
N SER A 58 2.71 -6.14 -6.96
CA SER A 58 3.92 -6.02 -6.13
C SER A 58 4.43 -4.59 -6.06
N ARG A 59 4.42 -3.86 -7.19
CA ARG A 59 4.73 -2.43 -7.21
C ARG A 59 3.74 -1.58 -6.42
N TRP A 60 2.46 -1.93 -6.43
CA TRP A 60 1.46 -1.22 -5.61
C TRP A 60 1.67 -1.45 -4.12
N LEU A 61 2.01 -2.68 -3.73
CA LEU A 61 2.18 -3.06 -2.33
C LEU A 61 3.59 -2.81 -1.79
N SER A 62 4.50 -2.22 -2.57
CA SER A 62 5.82 -1.82 -2.09
C SER A 62 5.77 -0.59 -1.15
N GLY A 63 4.64 0.12 -1.12
CA GLY A 63 4.47 1.35 -0.33
C GLY A 63 5.18 2.58 -0.91
N THR A 64 5.84 2.45 -2.07
CA THR A 64 6.57 3.53 -2.74
C THR A 64 5.89 4.04 -4.01
N HIS A 65 4.84 3.36 -4.46
CA HIS A 65 4.10 3.75 -5.66
C HIS A 65 2.83 4.49 -5.28
N ASN A 66 2.58 5.62 -5.96
CA ASN A 66 1.35 6.37 -5.79
C ASN A 66 0.14 5.56 -6.28
N LEU A 67 -0.87 5.41 -5.42
CA LEU A 67 -2.11 4.72 -5.72
C LEU A 67 -3.21 5.74 -5.98
N THR A 68 -3.96 5.55 -7.07
CA THR A 68 -5.17 6.35 -7.31
C THR A 68 -6.30 5.86 -6.42
N LEU A 69 -7.24 6.74 -6.08
CA LEU A 69 -8.45 6.35 -5.36
C LEU A 69 -9.24 5.26 -6.11
N ALA A 70 -9.27 5.31 -7.44
CA ALA A 70 -9.90 4.28 -8.26
C ALA A 70 -9.21 2.91 -8.13
N THR A 71 -7.88 2.89 -7.99
CA THR A 71 -7.13 1.64 -7.73
C THR A 71 -7.49 1.08 -6.36
N ILE A 72 -7.50 1.94 -5.32
CA ILE A 72 -7.83 1.54 -3.96
C ILE A 72 -9.27 1.01 -3.88
N ALA A 73 -10.22 1.69 -4.52
CA ALA A 73 -11.61 1.23 -4.58
C ALA A 73 -11.73 -0.15 -5.24
N LYS A 74 -11.02 -0.41 -6.34
CA LYS A 74 -11.00 -1.73 -6.98
C LYS A 74 -10.45 -2.82 -6.06
N MET A 75 -9.37 -2.51 -5.34
CA MET A 75 -8.79 -3.43 -4.34
C MET A 75 -9.80 -3.72 -3.24
N ALA A 76 -10.45 -2.70 -2.68
CA ALA A 76 -11.47 -2.84 -1.64
C ALA A 76 -12.66 -3.68 -2.12
N THR A 77 -13.13 -3.49 -3.36
CA THR A 77 -14.20 -4.33 -3.95
C THR A 77 -13.78 -5.79 -4.07
N VAL A 78 -12.55 -6.07 -4.53
CA VAL A 78 -12.05 -7.46 -4.67
C VAL A 78 -11.85 -8.12 -3.32
N LEU A 79 -11.41 -7.36 -2.32
CA LEU A 79 -11.25 -7.84 -0.95
C LEU A 79 -12.60 -7.85 -0.21
N GLY A 80 -13.62 -7.13 -0.66
CA GLY A 80 -14.91 -7.05 0.03
C GLY A 80 -14.82 -6.39 1.42
N ASP A 81 -13.85 -5.49 1.62
CA ASP A 81 -13.69 -4.71 2.84
C ASP A 81 -12.94 -3.40 2.52
N ASP A 82 -13.16 -2.39 3.35
CA ASP A 82 -12.61 -1.06 3.16
C ASP A 82 -11.11 -1.03 3.51
N ILE A 83 -10.35 -0.38 2.63
CA ILE A 83 -8.90 -0.14 2.82
C ILE A 83 -8.64 1.21 3.50
N ILE A 84 -9.50 2.20 3.25
CA ILE A 84 -9.43 3.53 3.85
C ILE A 84 -10.79 3.83 4.49
N THR A 85 -10.77 4.22 5.75
CA THR A 85 -11.94 4.69 6.49
C THR A 85 -11.77 6.16 6.85
N THR A 86 -12.83 6.94 6.73
CA THR A 86 -12.87 8.34 7.17
C THR A 86 -13.91 8.44 8.27
N THR A 87 -13.47 8.89 9.45
CA THR A 87 -14.32 9.11 10.63
C THR A 87 -14.17 10.53 11.10
#